data_AF-A0A547P3U8-F1
#
_entry.id   AF-A0A547P3U8-F1
#
_cell.length_a   1.000
_cell.length_b   1.000
_cell.length_c   1.000
_cell.angle_alpha   90.00
_cell.angle_beta   90.00
_cell.angle_gamma   90.00
#
_symmetry.space_group_name_H-M   'P 1'
#
loop_
_entity.id
_entity.type
_entity.pdbx_description
1 polymer ?
#
loop_
_entity_poly.entity_id
_entity_poly.type
_entity_poly.pdbx_seq_one_letter_code
_entity_poly.pdbx_strand_id
1 'polypeptide(L)'
;MGAGALTKEVEPTNVERQRWLALAEKALAGASFEDSLVSHTDDAIRIEPLYDRAAGAEPLVRATPRSPWIVSQRIDDPDIGRARAQALDDVAQGATGLSLVFEGAPNAFGYGLPRTAEALETVLDGVPLNRVQIRIDAHPWSRAVADWLVAFLGKRRSDPAKLNLSFGIDPAAIFAGTGRLRMSIEALQASMPQSLAHFFSLGVPGVLLEADGRVFHNAGATEAQELGTMLASAVSYLRMFENARQPLVYAAPHIGFALSVDQDQFLSTAKLRALRRLWARIQETCSIPASTANIHAETSFRMMTAADPEINILRTAIAGFAAAAGGADSISILPHTIAHGLPAPFARRVARNAQLIMANESHIDHVADPTYGSGAVEALTLGLCEAAWEEFQRIEAEGGVLVSLQQGHIQARVKAASERRAEAYRSGERTIIGTTLYPLKSETPVETLAAERRPPFTEGVAVCEALFPVRIDQSIGAAP
;
A
#
# COMPACT_ATOMS: atom_id res chain seq x y z
N MET A 1 44.03 26.53 -11.85
CA MET A 1 42.65 26.74 -12.33
C MET A 1 41.87 27.40 -11.20
N GLY A 2 41.43 28.65 -11.37
CA GLY A 2 40.67 29.36 -10.34
C GLY A 2 39.26 28.79 -10.19
N ALA A 3 38.71 28.79 -8.98
CA ALA A 3 37.39 28.24 -8.66
C ALA A 3 36.25 28.76 -9.55
N GLY A 4 36.38 29.95 -10.15
CA GLY A 4 35.42 30.52 -11.10
C GLY A 4 35.35 29.83 -12.47
N ALA A 5 36.26 28.91 -12.81
CA ALA A 5 36.18 28.13 -14.05
C ALA A 5 35.10 27.03 -14.00
N LEU A 6 34.64 26.65 -12.79
CA LEU A 6 33.63 25.60 -12.57
C LEU A 6 32.19 26.13 -12.57
N THR A 7 32.00 27.45 -12.48
CA THR A 7 30.70 28.11 -12.31
C THR A 7 30.46 29.14 -13.42
N LYS A 8 30.66 28.76 -14.69
CA LYS A 8 30.05 29.57 -15.76
C LYS A 8 28.54 29.56 -15.51
N GLU A 9 27.98 30.73 -15.21
CA GLU A 9 26.54 30.95 -15.18
C GLU A 9 26.00 30.67 -16.58
N VAL A 10 25.66 29.40 -16.82
CA VAL A 10 24.78 29.02 -17.92
C VAL A 10 23.42 28.94 -17.26
N GLU A 11 22.67 30.03 -17.32
CA GLU A 11 21.23 29.96 -17.03
C GLU A 11 20.58 29.13 -18.15
N PRO A 12 20.00 27.96 -17.84
CA PRO A 12 19.27 27.20 -18.85
C PRO A 12 18.02 28.01 -19.23
N THR A 13 18.00 28.53 -20.44
CA THR A 13 16.89 29.37 -20.95
C THR A 13 15.86 28.51 -21.68
N ASN A 14 14.64 29.03 -21.82
CA ASN A 14 13.52 28.42 -22.57
C ASN A 14 13.89 28.01 -24.03
N VAL A 15 14.98 28.54 -24.57
CA VAL A 15 15.61 28.15 -25.84
C VAL A 15 16.02 26.67 -25.86
N GLU A 16 16.29 26.05 -24.71
CA GLU A 16 16.74 24.67 -24.60
C GLU A 16 15.64 23.64 -24.86
N ARG A 17 14.39 23.89 -24.42
CA ARG A 17 13.25 22.98 -24.67
C ARG A 17 12.89 22.93 -26.15
N GLN A 18 12.78 24.08 -26.80
CA GLN A 18 12.49 24.15 -28.24
C GLN A 18 13.60 23.49 -29.06
N ARG A 19 14.86 23.71 -28.67
CA ARG A 19 16.00 23.05 -29.30
C ARG A 19 15.97 21.53 -29.10
N TRP A 20 15.62 21.06 -27.90
CA TRP A 20 15.46 19.64 -27.63
C TRP A 20 14.35 19.02 -28.48
N LEU A 21 13.19 19.67 -28.59
CA LEU A 21 12.09 19.21 -29.44
C LEU A 21 12.51 19.07 -30.90
N ALA A 22 13.22 20.06 -31.45
CA ALA A 22 13.73 19.98 -32.82
C ALA A 22 14.72 18.81 -33.03
N LEU A 23 15.52 18.47 -32.01
CA LEU A 23 16.40 17.30 -32.05
C LEU A 23 15.61 15.99 -31.95
N ALA A 24 14.58 15.93 -31.10
CA ALA A 24 13.71 14.78 -30.95
C ALA A 24 12.93 14.51 -32.26
N GLU A 25 12.32 15.52 -32.85
CA GLU A 25 11.62 15.43 -34.15
C GLU A 25 12.55 14.92 -35.25
N LYS A 26 13.79 15.43 -35.30
CA LYS A 26 14.80 14.94 -36.24
C LYS A 26 15.14 13.47 -36.00
N ALA A 27 15.29 13.05 -34.75
CA ALA A 27 15.59 11.67 -34.38
C ALA A 27 14.45 10.70 -34.70
N LEU A 28 13.20 11.17 -34.62
CA LEU A 28 12.00 10.40 -34.97
C LEU A 28 11.87 10.15 -36.47
N ALA A 29 12.62 10.85 -37.32
CA ALA A 29 12.68 10.63 -38.77
C ALA A 29 11.29 10.57 -39.45
N GLY A 30 10.35 11.41 -38.99
CA GLY A 30 8.98 11.48 -39.51
C GLY A 30 7.95 10.63 -38.74
N ALA A 31 8.37 9.85 -37.74
CA ALA A 31 7.44 9.22 -36.80
C ALA A 31 6.74 10.27 -35.93
N SER A 32 5.51 9.97 -35.53
CA SER A 32 4.69 10.83 -34.67
C SER A 32 5.34 10.95 -33.28
N PHE A 33 5.55 12.18 -32.82
CA PHE A 33 6.07 12.45 -31.47
C PHE A 33 5.13 11.88 -30.40
N GLU A 34 3.83 12.08 -30.60
CA GLU A 34 2.79 11.63 -29.68
C GLU A 34 2.78 10.11 -29.54
N ASP A 35 2.80 9.39 -30.66
CA ASP A 35 2.72 7.92 -30.63
C ASP A 35 4.03 7.25 -30.20
N SER A 36 5.16 7.95 -30.31
CA SER A 36 6.50 7.37 -30.10
C SER A 36 7.09 7.68 -28.74
N LEU A 37 6.83 8.87 -28.18
CA LEU A 37 7.56 9.38 -27.00
C LEU A 37 6.65 9.73 -25.83
N VAL A 38 5.33 9.81 -26.04
CA VAL A 38 4.37 10.10 -25.00
C VAL A 38 3.71 8.80 -24.58
N SER A 39 3.62 8.57 -23.28
CA SER A 39 2.88 7.43 -22.73
C SER A 39 1.78 7.91 -21.78
N HIS A 40 0.88 7.01 -21.40
CA HIS A 40 -0.21 7.31 -20.49
C HIS A 40 -0.31 6.22 -19.42
N THR A 41 -0.64 6.63 -18.19
CA THR A 41 -0.97 5.69 -17.12
C THR A 41 -2.35 5.05 -17.36
N ASP A 42 -2.72 4.05 -16.55
CA ASP A 42 -4.06 3.46 -16.57
C ASP A 42 -5.17 4.47 -16.21
N ASP A 43 -4.80 5.56 -15.55
CA ASP A 43 -5.64 6.70 -15.19
C ASP A 43 -5.64 7.80 -16.28
N ALA A 44 -5.08 7.51 -17.45
CA ALA A 44 -4.91 8.45 -18.56
C ALA A 44 -4.07 9.69 -18.21
N ILE A 45 -3.22 9.61 -17.19
CA ILE A 45 -2.26 10.67 -16.88
C ILE A 45 -1.17 10.65 -17.93
N ARG A 46 -1.03 11.76 -18.64
CA ARG A 46 -0.03 11.95 -19.69
C ARG A 46 1.38 11.98 -19.11
N ILE A 47 2.28 11.18 -19.69
CA ILE A 47 3.70 11.14 -19.37
C ILE A 47 4.48 11.70 -20.55
N GLU A 48 5.11 12.86 -20.34
CA GLU A 48 5.96 13.52 -21.32
C GLU A 48 7.38 12.92 -21.31
N PRO A 49 8.08 12.89 -22.45
CA PRO A 49 9.46 12.41 -22.51
C PRO A 49 10.45 13.36 -21.82
N LEU A 50 10.07 14.61 -21.54
CA LEU A 50 10.91 15.60 -20.87
C LEU A 50 10.05 16.58 -20.05
N TYR A 51 10.49 16.83 -18.81
CA TYR A 51 9.87 17.77 -17.89
C TYR A 51 10.84 18.84 -17.43
N ASP A 52 10.34 20.07 -17.25
CA ASP A 52 11.09 21.14 -16.60
C ASP A 52 11.18 20.90 -15.10
N ARG A 53 12.21 21.44 -14.45
CA ARG A 53 12.36 21.35 -13.00
C ARG A 53 11.17 22.02 -12.29
N ALA A 54 10.63 21.36 -11.28
CA ALA A 54 9.55 21.90 -10.45
C ALA A 54 10.12 22.86 -9.38
N ALA A 55 10.47 24.08 -9.77
CA ALA A 55 11.19 25.04 -8.93
C ALA A 55 10.43 25.52 -7.68
N GLY A 56 9.08 25.38 -7.65
CA GLY A 56 8.22 25.76 -6.52
C GLY A 56 7.60 24.58 -5.78
N ALA A 57 8.12 23.36 -5.98
CA ALA A 57 7.68 22.22 -5.19
C ALA A 57 8.04 22.41 -3.71
N GLU A 58 7.36 21.68 -2.83
CA GLU A 58 7.72 21.55 -1.42
C GLU A 58 7.99 20.06 -1.10
N PRO A 59 8.95 19.75 -0.21
CA PRO A 59 9.29 18.37 0.14
C PRO A 59 8.14 17.70 0.90
N LEU A 60 7.84 16.45 0.54
CA LEU A 60 6.79 15.67 1.19
C LEU A 60 7.42 14.60 2.09
N VAL A 61 7.61 14.94 3.36
CA VAL A 61 8.34 14.09 4.30
C VAL A 61 7.42 13.11 5.05
N ARG A 62 7.96 11.93 5.35
CA ARG A 62 7.33 10.93 6.24
C ARG A 62 7.24 11.42 7.69
N ALA A 63 6.46 10.74 8.54
CA ALA A 63 6.21 11.17 9.92
C ALA A 63 7.51 11.17 10.77
N THR A 64 8.40 10.21 10.52
CA THR A 64 9.72 10.10 11.17
C THR A 64 10.86 10.19 10.14
N PRO A 65 11.21 11.40 9.65
CA PRO A 65 12.16 11.56 8.56
C PRO A 65 13.63 11.37 8.98
N ARG A 66 13.92 11.31 10.30
CA ARG A 66 15.27 11.15 10.86
C ARG A 66 15.69 9.71 11.10
N SER A 67 14.82 8.75 10.80
CA SER A 67 15.09 7.32 10.94
C SER A 67 14.64 6.61 9.68
N PRO A 68 15.24 5.45 9.34
CA PRO A 68 14.73 4.61 8.26
C PRO A 68 13.25 4.29 8.45
N TRP A 69 12.58 3.89 7.38
CA TRP A 69 11.24 3.32 7.50
C TRP A 69 11.26 2.06 8.39
N ILE A 70 10.08 1.69 8.88
CA ILE A 70 9.92 0.46 9.65
C ILE A 70 9.99 -0.73 8.68
N VAL A 71 10.97 -1.60 8.86
CA VAL A 71 11.15 -2.84 8.12
C VAL A 71 10.13 -3.85 8.66
N SER A 72 8.99 -3.96 7.96
CA SER A 72 7.84 -4.74 8.40
C SER A 72 7.82 -6.12 7.76
N GLN A 73 7.86 -7.17 8.59
CA GLN A 73 7.72 -8.56 8.15
C GLN A 73 6.31 -9.08 8.43
N ARG A 74 5.74 -9.75 7.42
CA ARG A 74 4.41 -10.34 7.49
C ARG A 74 4.42 -11.64 8.30
N ILE A 75 3.48 -11.81 9.23
CA ILE A 75 3.31 -13.04 10.03
C ILE A 75 1.91 -13.59 9.77
N ASP A 76 1.84 -14.65 8.97
CA ASP A 76 0.62 -15.19 8.38
C ASP A 76 0.55 -16.73 8.42
N ASP A 77 1.44 -17.34 9.19
CA ASP A 77 1.57 -18.78 9.27
C ASP A 77 0.48 -19.41 10.17
N PRO A 78 -0.38 -20.31 9.66
CA PRO A 78 -1.43 -20.91 10.48
C PRO A 78 -0.91 -21.78 11.64
N ASP A 79 0.34 -22.23 11.57
CA ASP A 79 1.03 -22.90 12.67
C ASP A 79 1.59 -21.85 13.64
N ILE A 80 0.93 -21.67 14.78
CA ILE A 80 1.28 -20.62 15.75
C ILE A 80 2.67 -20.79 16.36
N GLY A 81 3.20 -22.01 16.44
CA GLY A 81 4.55 -22.27 16.94
C GLY A 81 5.60 -21.82 15.93
N ARG A 82 5.38 -22.14 14.65
CA ARG A 82 6.23 -21.69 13.55
C ARG A 82 6.12 -20.18 13.33
N ALA A 83 4.92 -19.61 13.43
CA ALA A 83 4.67 -18.17 13.37
C ALA A 83 5.44 -17.40 14.45
N ARG A 84 5.43 -17.90 15.70
CA ARG A 84 6.23 -17.33 16.81
C ARG A 84 7.72 -17.39 16.51
N ALA A 85 8.21 -18.53 16.01
CA ALA A 85 9.62 -18.67 15.66
C ALA A 85 10.03 -17.71 14.54
N GLN A 86 9.20 -17.55 13.51
CA GLN A 86 9.40 -16.57 12.43
C GLN A 86 9.44 -15.14 12.96
N ALA A 87 8.49 -14.75 13.81
CA ALA A 87 8.43 -13.41 14.38
C ALA A 87 9.70 -13.06 15.19
N LEU A 88 10.18 -13.99 16.01
CA LEU A 88 11.40 -13.80 16.80
C LEU A 88 12.66 -13.76 15.92
N ASP A 89 12.76 -14.65 14.91
CA ASP A 89 13.88 -14.63 13.96
C ASP A 89 13.91 -13.32 13.17
N ASP A 90 12.77 -12.88 12.63
CA ASP A 90 12.69 -11.65 11.86
C ASP A 90 13.15 -10.44 12.66
N VAL A 91 12.69 -10.31 13.93
CA VAL A 91 13.13 -9.22 14.82
C VAL A 91 14.62 -9.34 15.15
N ALA A 92 15.11 -10.54 15.46
CA ALA A 92 16.52 -10.76 15.75
C ALA A 92 17.43 -10.44 14.54
N GLN A 93 16.90 -10.54 13.33
CA GLN A 93 17.59 -10.33 12.06
C GLN A 93 17.30 -8.96 11.42
N GLY A 94 16.78 -8.00 12.18
CA GLY A 94 16.70 -6.59 11.78
C GLY A 94 15.33 -6.07 11.36
N ALA A 95 14.26 -6.88 11.45
CA ALA A 95 12.91 -6.36 11.29
C ALA A 95 12.55 -5.43 12.48
N THR A 96 12.03 -4.26 12.17
CA THR A 96 11.58 -3.26 13.16
C THR A 96 10.06 -3.15 13.22
N GLY A 97 9.34 -3.93 12.41
CA GLY A 97 7.89 -4.08 12.45
C GLY A 97 7.45 -5.50 12.12
N LEU A 98 6.29 -5.88 12.65
CA LEU A 98 5.60 -7.12 12.34
C LEU A 98 4.16 -6.81 11.93
N SER A 99 3.74 -7.33 10.78
CA SER A 99 2.35 -7.27 10.31
C SER A 99 1.67 -8.61 10.52
N LEU A 100 0.81 -8.69 11.54
CA LEU A 100 0.04 -9.87 11.88
C LEU A 100 -1.16 -9.99 10.93
N VAL A 101 -1.19 -11.07 10.16
CA VAL A 101 -2.26 -11.32 9.19
C VAL A 101 -3.05 -12.55 9.61
N PHE A 102 -4.31 -12.33 9.95
CA PHE A 102 -5.21 -13.37 10.41
C PHE A 102 -5.99 -14.00 9.25
N GLU A 103 -6.44 -15.24 9.44
CA GLU A 103 -7.36 -15.87 8.50
C GLU A 103 -8.61 -15.00 8.26
N GLY A 104 -9.12 -14.99 7.02
CA GLY A 104 -10.25 -14.16 6.62
C GLY A 104 -9.89 -12.68 6.33
N ALA A 105 -8.65 -12.24 6.55
CA ALA A 105 -8.18 -10.95 6.03
C ALA A 105 -8.19 -10.94 4.49
N PRO A 106 -8.65 -9.86 3.82
CA PRO A 106 -8.58 -9.74 2.37
C PRO A 106 -7.18 -9.94 1.78
N ASN A 107 -6.15 -9.41 2.46
CA ASN A 107 -4.76 -9.56 2.03
C ASN A 107 -4.09 -10.81 2.62
N ALA A 108 -4.84 -11.80 3.12
CA ALA A 108 -4.28 -13.07 3.61
C ALA A 108 -3.68 -13.92 2.48
N PHE A 109 -4.11 -13.75 1.24
CA PHE A 109 -3.70 -14.56 0.08
C PHE A 109 -3.84 -16.08 0.28
N GLY A 110 -4.73 -16.48 1.19
CA GLY A 110 -5.04 -17.88 1.51
C GLY A 110 -4.37 -18.42 2.77
N TYR A 111 -3.50 -17.66 3.44
CA TYR A 111 -2.87 -18.06 4.70
C TYR A 111 -3.00 -16.97 5.75
N GLY A 112 -3.22 -17.38 7.00
CA GLY A 112 -3.28 -16.44 8.10
C GLY A 112 -3.28 -17.14 9.45
N LEU A 113 -2.89 -16.37 10.46
CA LEU A 113 -2.96 -16.77 11.86
C LEU A 113 -4.39 -17.17 12.23
N PRO A 114 -4.58 -18.20 13.08
CA PRO A 114 -5.88 -18.50 13.65
C PRO A 114 -6.43 -17.28 14.40
N ARG A 115 -7.73 -17.02 14.27
CA ARG A 115 -8.41 -15.89 14.95
C ARG A 115 -8.73 -16.22 16.40
N THR A 116 -7.70 -16.44 17.21
CA THR A 116 -7.83 -16.70 18.64
C THR A 116 -6.92 -15.79 19.45
N ALA A 117 -7.32 -15.49 20.69
CA ALA A 117 -6.44 -14.79 21.63
C ALA A 117 -5.14 -15.57 21.87
N GLU A 118 -5.20 -16.89 21.93
CA GLU A 118 -4.03 -17.76 22.08
C GLU A 118 -3.01 -17.58 20.94
N ALA A 119 -3.46 -17.50 19.68
CA ALA A 119 -2.57 -17.28 18.55
C ALA A 119 -1.86 -15.92 18.66
N LEU A 120 -2.59 -14.85 18.97
CA LEU A 120 -2.02 -13.52 19.19
C LEU A 120 -1.00 -13.52 20.34
N GLU A 121 -1.38 -14.06 21.50
CA GLU A 121 -0.52 -14.10 22.69
C GLU A 121 0.75 -14.93 22.44
N THR A 122 0.63 -16.06 21.73
CA THR A 122 1.75 -16.95 21.41
C THR A 122 2.73 -16.29 20.44
N VAL A 123 2.23 -15.69 19.36
CA VAL A 123 3.09 -15.05 18.34
C VAL A 123 3.84 -13.85 18.91
N LEU A 124 3.20 -13.07 19.77
CA LEU A 124 3.82 -11.90 20.42
C LEU A 124 4.66 -12.28 21.65
N ASP A 125 4.70 -13.56 22.02
CA ASP A 125 5.51 -13.99 23.15
C ASP A 125 7.02 -13.85 22.87
N GLY A 126 7.73 -13.13 23.74
CA GLY A 126 9.14 -12.78 23.55
C GLY A 126 9.42 -11.57 22.65
N VAL A 127 8.42 -11.03 21.93
CA VAL A 127 8.62 -9.86 21.05
C VAL A 127 8.79 -8.57 21.89
N PRO A 128 9.84 -7.76 21.66
CA PRO A 128 10.07 -6.51 22.38
C PRO A 128 9.17 -5.37 21.86
N LEU A 129 7.93 -5.32 22.36
CA LEU A 129 6.86 -4.41 21.89
C LEU A 129 7.18 -2.90 22.01
N ASN A 130 8.21 -2.52 22.75
CA ASN A 130 8.67 -1.12 22.86
C ASN A 130 9.72 -0.73 21.79
N ARG A 131 10.09 -1.66 20.91
CA ARG A 131 11.07 -1.46 19.83
C ARG A 131 10.56 -1.90 18.46
N VAL A 132 9.48 -2.68 18.44
CA VAL A 132 8.92 -3.26 17.23
C VAL A 132 7.51 -2.71 17.04
N GLN A 133 7.23 -2.17 15.86
CA GLN A 133 5.86 -1.82 15.49
C GLN A 133 5.03 -3.10 15.32
N ILE A 134 3.84 -3.14 15.90
CA ILE A 134 2.88 -4.21 15.65
C ILE A 134 1.73 -3.66 14.83
N ARG A 135 1.57 -4.18 13.62
CA ARG A 135 0.44 -3.90 12.76
C ARG A 135 -0.45 -5.13 12.67
N ILE A 136 -1.76 -4.94 12.74
CA ILE A 136 -2.77 -5.95 12.44
C ILE A 136 -3.33 -5.62 11.07
N ASP A 137 -3.39 -6.60 10.18
CA ASP A 137 -3.99 -6.43 8.86
C ASP A 137 -5.51 -6.36 8.95
N ALA A 138 -6.18 -5.65 8.04
CA ALA A 138 -7.64 -5.53 8.07
C ALA A 138 -8.32 -6.88 7.93
N HIS A 139 -9.27 -7.19 8.83
CA HIS A 139 -9.98 -8.46 8.81
C HIS A 139 -11.33 -8.41 9.55
N PRO A 140 -12.28 -9.33 9.29
CA PRO A 140 -13.63 -9.29 9.87
C PRO A 140 -13.69 -9.39 11.41
N TRP A 141 -12.56 -9.64 12.08
CA TRP A 141 -12.43 -9.69 13.53
C TRP A 141 -11.44 -8.64 14.09
N SER A 142 -11.04 -7.60 13.31
CA SER A 142 -10.07 -6.60 13.76
C SER A 142 -10.43 -6.01 15.13
N ARG A 143 -11.72 -5.75 15.39
CA ARG A 143 -12.18 -5.25 16.70
C ARG A 143 -11.86 -6.22 17.84
N ALA A 144 -12.13 -7.51 17.65
CA ALA A 144 -11.89 -8.52 18.68
C ALA A 144 -10.39 -8.75 18.90
N VAL A 145 -9.58 -8.76 17.83
CA VAL A 145 -8.12 -8.86 17.95
C VAL A 145 -7.55 -7.63 18.66
N ALA A 146 -8.09 -6.44 18.40
CA ALA A 146 -7.71 -5.23 19.12
C ALA A 146 -8.02 -5.34 20.63
N ASP A 147 -9.16 -5.92 21.03
CA ASP A 147 -9.45 -6.22 22.44
C ASP A 147 -8.47 -7.23 23.04
N TRP A 148 -8.15 -8.31 22.31
CA TRP A 148 -7.18 -9.31 22.77
C TRP A 148 -5.79 -8.69 22.93
N LEU A 149 -5.39 -7.80 22.02
CA LEU A 149 -4.12 -7.10 22.11
C LEU A 149 -4.08 -6.21 23.36
N VAL A 150 -5.13 -5.43 23.62
CA VAL A 150 -5.23 -4.62 24.84
C VAL A 150 -5.16 -5.49 26.10
N ALA A 151 -5.88 -6.61 26.14
CA ALA A 151 -5.84 -7.54 27.26
C ALA A 151 -4.43 -8.13 27.46
N PHE A 152 -3.74 -8.50 26.38
CA PHE A 152 -2.36 -8.99 26.40
C PHE A 152 -1.37 -7.94 26.91
N LEU A 153 -1.48 -6.69 26.43
CA LEU A 153 -0.66 -5.57 26.89
C LEU A 153 -0.86 -5.30 28.39
N GLY A 154 -2.11 -5.39 28.87
CA GLY A 154 -2.46 -5.30 30.29
C GLY A 154 -1.80 -6.41 31.12
N LYS A 155 -1.88 -7.68 30.67
CA LYS A 155 -1.20 -8.82 31.31
C LYS A 155 0.31 -8.61 31.40
N ARG A 156 0.92 -8.04 30.36
CA ARG A 156 2.36 -7.72 30.31
C ARG A 156 2.76 -6.45 31.07
N ARG A 157 1.79 -5.69 31.59
CA ARG A 157 2.02 -4.36 32.19
C ARG A 157 2.84 -3.46 31.26
N SER A 158 2.56 -3.55 29.96
CA SER A 158 3.23 -2.74 28.95
C SER A 158 2.84 -1.27 29.11
N ASP A 159 3.82 -0.38 28.96
CA ASP A 159 3.62 1.06 28.99
C ASP A 159 3.04 1.53 27.63
N PRO A 160 1.77 1.96 27.57
CA PRO A 160 1.11 2.33 26.31
C PRO A 160 1.86 3.41 25.53
N ALA A 161 2.52 4.35 26.22
CA ALA A 161 3.22 5.48 25.61
C ALA A 161 4.50 5.06 24.86
N LYS A 162 4.97 3.82 25.03
CA LYS A 162 6.17 3.27 24.36
C LYS A 162 5.85 2.31 23.24
N LEU A 163 4.57 2.09 22.94
CA LEU A 163 4.14 1.18 21.89
C LEU A 163 4.06 1.91 20.55
N ASN A 164 4.09 1.15 19.46
CA ASN A 164 3.76 1.64 18.12
C ASN A 164 2.83 0.61 17.48
N LEU A 165 1.54 0.92 17.42
CA LEU A 165 0.50 -0.02 16.98
C LEU A 165 -0.25 0.51 15.76
N SER A 166 -0.60 -0.40 14.85
CA SER A 166 -1.69 -0.21 13.88
C SER A 166 -2.73 -1.32 14.06
N PHE A 167 -3.98 -0.97 14.29
CA PHE A 167 -5.06 -1.92 14.56
C PHE A 167 -5.78 -2.43 13.29
N GLY A 168 -5.50 -1.84 12.12
CA GLY A 168 -6.06 -2.29 10.85
C GLY A 168 -7.59 -2.35 10.81
N ILE A 169 -8.28 -1.41 11.44
CA ILE A 169 -9.75 -1.36 11.37
C ILE A 169 -10.13 -0.63 10.08
N ASP A 170 -10.67 -1.37 9.11
CA ASP A 170 -11.21 -0.82 7.86
C ASP A 170 -12.45 -1.59 7.39
N PRO A 171 -13.66 -1.07 7.62
CA PRO A 171 -14.87 -1.69 7.11
C PRO A 171 -14.99 -1.73 5.59
N ALA A 172 -14.46 -0.73 4.86
CA ALA A 172 -14.56 -0.68 3.42
C ALA A 172 -13.67 -1.74 2.77
N ALA A 173 -12.43 -1.88 3.23
CA ALA A 173 -11.52 -2.92 2.78
C ALA A 173 -12.04 -4.33 3.12
N ILE A 174 -12.61 -4.52 4.32
CA ILE A 174 -13.27 -5.78 4.70
C ILE A 174 -14.46 -6.07 3.79
N PHE A 175 -15.32 -5.07 3.56
CA PHE A 175 -16.53 -5.27 2.76
C PHE A 175 -16.17 -5.58 1.31
N ALA A 176 -15.27 -4.81 0.72
CA ALA A 176 -14.76 -5.04 -0.63
C ALA A 176 -14.11 -6.41 -0.76
N GLY A 177 -13.16 -6.75 0.11
CA GLY A 177 -12.35 -7.96 -0.04
C GLY A 177 -13.07 -9.27 0.30
N THR A 178 -14.07 -9.22 1.17
CA THR A 178 -14.83 -10.42 1.57
C THR A 178 -16.24 -10.49 0.98
N GLY A 179 -16.76 -9.39 0.44
CA GLY A 179 -18.15 -9.26 0.02
C GLY A 179 -19.15 -9.25 1.17
N ARG A 180 -18.68 -9.10 2.42
CA ARG A 180 -19.46 -9.29 3.64
C ARG A 180 -19.13 -8.26 4.73
N LEU A 181 -20.16 -7.77 5.41
CA LEU A 181 -20.02 -7.17 6.74
C LEU A 181 -20.87 -7.95 7.73
N ARG A 182 -20.38 -8.10 8.96
CA ARG A 182 -21.05 -8.87 10.02
C ARG A 182 -22.36 -8.25 10.52
N MET A 183 -22.63 -7.01 10.17
CA MET A 183 -23.82 -6.25 10.51
C MET A 183 -24.23 -5.37 9.34
N SER A 184 -25.40 -4.75 9.40
CA SER A 184 -25.81 -3.78 8.38
C SER A 184 -24.91 -2.55 8.40
N ILE A 185 -24.87 -1.79 7.30
CA ILE A 185 -24.08 -0.56 7.21
C ILE A 185 -24.56 0.45 8.27
N GLU A 186 -25.86 0.55 8.48
CA GLU A 186 -26.46 1.45 9.47
C GLU A 186 -26.05 1.05 10.90
N ALA A 187 -26.09 -0.25 11.22
CA ALA A 187 -25.68 -0.75 12.52
C ALA A 187 -24.18 -0.54 12.77
N LEU A 188 -23.34 -0.72 11.75
CA LEU A 188 -21.91 -0.46 11.80
C LEU A 188 -21.62 1.01 12.09
N GLN A 189 -22.21 1.91 11.32
CA GLN A 189 -22.05 3.36 11.48
C GLN A 189 -22.54 3.83 12.85
N ALA A 190 -23.65 3.27 13.35
CA ALA A 190 -24.23 3.67 14.63
C ALA A 190 -23.44 3.18 15.86
N SER A 191 -22.75 2.04 15.76
CA SER A 191 -22.09 1.39 16.91
C SER A 191 -20.58 1.58 16.98
N MET A 192 -19.92 1.84 15.85
CA MET A 192 -18.46 1.89 15.80
C MET A 192 -17.86 3.01 16.69
N PRO A 193 -18.39 4.25 16.75
CA PRO A 193 -17.78 5.28 17.59
C PRO A 193 -17.70 4.88 19.08
N GLN A 194 -18.78 4.33 19.64
CA GLN A 194 -18.79 3.85 21.02
C GLN A 194 -17.86 2.64 21.20
N SER A 195 -17.77 1.77 20.18
CA SER A 195 -16.90 0.60 20.21
C SER A 195 -15.41 0.97 20.25
N LEU A 196 -15.05 2.15 19.75
CA LEU A 196 -13.67 2.64 19.67
C LEU A 196 -13.28 3.57 20.83
N ALA A 197 -14.23 4.09 21.59
CA ALA A 197 -14.00 5.04 22.68
C ALA A 197 -12.95 4.56 23.71
N HIS A 198 -12.94 3.26 24.00
CA HIS A 198 -11.96 2.68 24.92
C HIS A 198 -10.52 2.81 24.39
N PHE A 199 -10.27 2.65 23.09
CA PHE A 199 -8.91 2.77 22.54
C PHE A 199 -8.34 4.18 22.68
N PHE A 200 -9.17 5.19 22.46
CA PHE A 200 -8.77 6.58 22.69
C PHE A 200 -8.40 6.83 24.16
N SER A 201 -9.08 6.18 25.11
CA SER A 201 -8.79 6.30 26.54
C SER A 201 -7.46 5.66 26.96
N LEU A 202 -6.93 4.71 26.19
CA LEU A 202 -5.68 4.01 26.51
C LEU A 202 -4.43 4.87 26.24
N GLY A 203 -4.56 5.96 25.47
CA GLY A 203 -3.44 6.83 25.14
C GLY A 203 -2.33 6.15 24.32
N VAL A 204 -2.65 5.07 23.59
CA VAL A 204 -1.68 4.40 22.71
C VAL A 204 -1.40 5.30 21.50
N PRO A 205 -0.13 5.66 21.24
CA PRO A 205 0.22 6.32 19.99
C PRO A 205 0.17 5.28 18.87
N GLY A 206 -0.81 5.40 17.98
CA GLY A 206 -1.01 4.41 16.94
C GLY A 206 -2.19 4.70 16.01
N VAL A 207 -2.17 4.00 14.88
CA VAL A 207 -3.24 4.01 13.88
C VAL A 207 -4.36 3.08 14.36
N LEU A 208 -5.57 3.60 14.52
CA LEU A 208 -6.74 2.81 14.89
C LEU A 208 -7.54 2.40 13.66
N LEU A 209 -7.86 3.39 12.84
CA LEU A 209 -8.57 3.24 11.58
C LEU A 209 -7.57 3.40 10.45
N GLU A 210 -7.46 2.42 9.57
CA GLU A 210 -6.43 2.40 8.54
C GLU A 210 -7.10 2.25 7.19
N ALA A 211 -7.15 3.31 6.37
CA ALA A 211 -7.71 3.20 5.02
C ALA A 211 -6.79 2.34 4.15
N ASP A 212 -7.23 1.12 3.84
CA ASP A 212 -6.45 0.08 3.18
C ASP A 212 -6.82 -0.06 1.69
N GLY A 213 -6.02 0.59 0.84
CA GLY A 213 -6.13 0.57 -0.61
C GLY A 213 -5.70 -0.76 -1.26
N ARG A 214 -4.90 -1.58 -0.56
CA ARG A 214 -4.29 -2.79 -1.12
C ARG A 214 -5.33 -3.80 -1.62
N VAL A 215 -6.51 -3.83 -0.99
CA VAL A 215 -7.62 -4.70 -1.41
C VAL A 215 -8.10 -4.32 -2.81
N PHE A 216 -8.28 -3.02 -3.07
CA PHE A 216 -8.73 -2.51 -4.35
C PHE A 216 -7.63 -2.65 -5.41
N HIS A 217 -6.39 -2.30 -5.07
CA HIS A 217 -5.22 -2.46 -5.95
C HIS A 217 -5.09 -3.92 -6.38
N ASN A 218 -5.01 -4.86 -5.44
CA ASN A 218 -4.80 -6.26 -5.79
C ASN A 218 -5.98 -6.86 -6.57
N ALA A 219 -7.19 -6.30 -6.48
CA ALA A 219 -8.35 -6.69 -7.30
C ALA A 219 -8.36 -6.07 -8.71
N GLY A 220 -7.43 -5.16 -9.01
CA GLY A 220 -7.24 -4.60 -10.35
C GLY A 220 -7.54 -3.10 -10.49
N ALA A 221 -7.78 -2.38 -9.38
CA ALA A 221 -7.96 -0.94 -9.41
C ALA A 221 -6.75 -0.23 -10.04
N THR A 222 -6.98 0.93 -10.65
CA THR A 222 -5.90 1.85 -11.00
C THR A 222 -5.36 2.57 -9.76
N GLU A 223 -4.29 3.33 -9.93
CA GLU A 223 -3.62 4.02 -8.84
C GLU A 223 -4.48 5.17 -8.29
N ALA A 224 -5.17 5.91 -9.18
CA ALA A 224 -6.14 6.91 -8.76
C ALA A 224 -7.37 6.28 -8.10
N GLN A 225 -7.81 5.10 -8.54
CA GLN A 225 -8.92 4.37 -7.92
C GLN A 225 -8.58 3.92 -6.50
N GLU A 226 -7.38 3.38 -6.28
CA GLU A 226 -6.89 3.04 -4.94
C GLU A 226 -6.88 4.27 -4.02
N LEU A 227 -6.29 5.40 -4.47
CA LEU A 227 -6.25 6.62 -3.68
C LEU A 227 -7.66 7.19 -3.41
N GLY A 228 -8.53 7.20 -4.41
CA GLY A 228 -9.90 7.72 -4.29
C GLY A 228 -10.74 6.95 -3.28
N THR A 229 -10.66 5.61 -3.28
CA THR A 229 -11.36 4.78 -2.28
C THR A 229 -10.77 4.97 -0.88
N MET A 230 -9.45 5.10 -0.75
CA MET A 230 -8.80 5.39 0.54
C MET A 230 -9.27 6.73 1.13
N LEU A 231 -9.40 7.78 0.31
CA LEU A 231 -9.94 9.06 0.78
C LEU A 231 -11.40 8.94 1.21
N ALA A 232 -12.22 8.23 0.44
CA ALA A 232 -13.62 7.99 0.80
C ALA A 232 -13.76 7.22 2.12
N SER A 233 -12.89 6.22 2.36
CA SER A 233 -12.80 5.53 3.65
C SER A 233 -12.41 6.47 4.79
N ALA A 234 -11.35 7.27 4.61
CA ALA A 234 -10.89 8.21 5.62
C ALA A 234 -11.95 9.28 5.97
N VAL A 235 -12.67 9.80 4.97
CA VAL A 235 -13.77 10.76 5.16
C VAL A 235 -14.97 10.10 5.84
N SER A 236 -15.28 8.84 5.50
CA SER A 236 -16.28 8.06 6.21
C SER A 236 -15.93 7.95 7.70
N TYR A 237 -14.67 7.70 8.05
CA TYR A 237 -14.22 7.70 9.45
C TYR A 237 -14.45 9.04 10.14
N LEU A 238 -14.05 10.15 9.51
CA LEU A 238 -14.25 11.48 10.08
C LEU A 238 -15.73 11.77 10.34
N ARG A 239 -16.62 11.43 9.41
CA ARG A 239 -18.08 11.55 9.61
C ARG A 239 -18.59 10.74 10.79
N MET A 240 -18.02 9.56 11.03
CA MET A 240 -18.40 8.74 12.18
C MET A 240 -18.03 9.41 13.51
N PHE A 241 -16.89 10.08 13.60
CA PHE A 241 -16.53 10.89 14.77
C PHE A 241 -17.45 12.10 14.94
N GLU A 242 -17.73 12.80 13.84
CA GLU A 242 -18.63 13.96 13.86
C GLU A 242 -20.04 13.57 14.34
N ASN A 243 -20.59 12.48 13.81
CA ASN A 243 -21.90 11.95 14.22
C ASN A 243 -21.93 11.52 15.69
N ALA A 244 -20.80 11.05 16.21
CA ALA A 244 -20.62 10.74 17.63
C ALA A 244 -20.31 11.96 18.51
N ARG A 245 -20.36 13.17 17.93
CA ARG A 245 -20.05 14.45 18.59
C ARG A 245 -18.65 14.50 19.18
N GLN A 246 -17.71 13.82 18.55
CA GLN A 246 -16.29 13.85 18.91
C GLN A 246 -15.54 14.86 18.03
N PRO A 247 -14.69 15.74 18.59
CA PRO A 247 -13.90 16.67 17.79
C PRO A 247 -12.94 15.94 16.84
N LEU A 248 -12.97 16.30 15.56
CA LEU A 248 -12.17 15.64 14.51
C LEU A 248 -10.65 15.76 14.73
N VAL A 249 -10.20 16.81 15.43
CA VAL A 249 -8.79 17.00 15.81
C VAL A 249 -8.24 15.83 16.63
N TYR A 250 -9.10 15.12 17.37
CA TYR A 250 -8.70 13.92 18.11
C TYR A 250 -8.75 12.65 17.25
N ALA A 251 -9.48 12.65 16.14
CA ALA A 251 -9.61 11.48 15.27
C ALA A 251 -8.44 11.38 14.27
N ALA A 252 -8.08 12.49 13.65
CA ALA A 252 -7.10 12.52 12.55
C ALA A 252 -5.75 11.85 12.88
N PRO A 253 -5.13 12.02 14.07
CA PRO A 253 -3.88 11.35 14.41
C PRO A 253 -3.98 9.82 14.48
N HIS A 254 -5.20 9.27 14.56
CA HIS A 254 -5.48 7.84 14.63
C HIS A 254 -5.99 7.25 13.31
N ILE A 255 -6.01 8.06 12.24
CA ILE A 255 -6.29 7.61 10.88
C ILE A 255 -4.95 7.43 10.14
N GLY A 256 -4.71 6.22 9.67
CA GLY A 256 -3.55 5.86 8.86
C GLY A 256 -3.97 5.26 7.52
N PHE A 257 -2.99 4.85 6.74
CA PHE A 257 -3.19 4.38 5.38
C PHE A 257 -2.31 3.17 5.08
N ALA A 258 -2.83 2.22 4.31
CA ALA A 258 -2.06 1.13 3.74
C ALA A 258 -2.30 1.08 2.22
N LEU A 259 -1.24 1.01 1.42
CA LEU A 259 -1.33 0.96 -0.04
C LEU A 259 -0.36 -0.04 -0.64
N SER A 260 -0.61 -0.43 -1.89
CA SER A 260 0.30 -1.31 -2.63
C SER A 260 1.36 -0.51 -3.38
N VAL A 261 2.55 -1.06 -3.62
CA VAL A 261 3.54 -0.50 -4.57
C VAL A 261 3.95 -1.57 -5.55
N ASP A 262 4.18 -1.23 -6.81
CA ASP A 262 4.55 -2.19 -7.84
C ASP A 262 5.78 -1.77 -8.65
N GLN A 263 6.07 -2.53 -9.71
CA GLN A 263 7.27 -2.34 -10.53
C GLN A 263 7.29 -1.02 -11.32
N ASP A 264 6.17 -0.30 -11.44
CA ASP A 264 6.19 1.07 -11.96
C ASP A 264 6.74 2.00 -10.86
N GLN A 265 8.06 2.12 -10.85
CA GLN A 265 8.81 2.81 -9.82
C GLN A 265 8.36 4.27 -9.65
N PHE A 266 8.19 5.00 -10.76
CA PHE A 266 7.87 6.43 -10.71
C PHE A 266 6.42 6.64 -10.29
N LEU A 267 5.49 5.85 -10.82
CA LEU A 267 4.09 5.93 -10.47
C LEU A 267 3.85 5.54 -9.00
N SER A 268 4.47 4.46 -8.53
CA SER A 268 4.41 4.04 -7.13
C SER A 268 5.01 5.08 -6.18
N THR A 269 6.11 5.73 -6.57
CA THR A 269 6.70 6.85 -5.81
C THR A 269 5.76 8.05 -5.77
N ALA A 270 5.20 8.44 -6.92
CA ALA A 270 4.26 9.55 -7.02
C ALA A 270 2.96 9.29 -6.24
N LYS A 271 2.48 8.03 -6.18
CA LYS A 271 1.28 7.64 -5.44
C LYS A 271 1.38 7.90 -3.94
N LEU A 272 2.50 7.53 -3.32
CA LEU A 272 2.77 7.81 -1.90
C LEU A 272 2.77 9.32 -1.61
N ARG A 273 3.39 10.09 -2.50
CA ARG A 273 3.44 11.55 -2.43
C ARG A 273 2.04 12.18 -2.61
N ALA A 274 1.26 11.67 -3.57
CA ALA A 274 -0.09 12.10 -3.85
C ALA A 274 -1.00 11.88 -2.63
N LEU A 275 -0.92 10.70 -2.00
CA LEU A 275 -1.69 10.41 -0.78
C LEU A 275 -1.43 11.43 0.34
N ARG A 276 -0.18 11.83 0.57
CA ARG A 276 0.16 12.85 1.58
C ARG A 276 -0.49 14.20 1.26
N ARG A 277 -0.45 14.64 -0.01
CA ARG A 277 -1.09 15.88 -0.46
C ARG A 277 -2.61 15.83 -0.34
N LEU A 278 -3.21 14.71 -0.77
CA LEU A 278 -4.65 14.50 -0.69
C LEU A 278 -5.14 14.50 0.76
N TRP A 279 -4.42 13.82 1.66
CA TRP A 279 -4.76 13.83 3.08
C TRP A 279 -4.62 15.22 3.72
N ALA A 280 -3.58 15.98 3.36
CA ALA A 280 -3.45 17.37 3.80
C ALA A 280 -4.65 18.23 3.34
N ARG A 281 -5.11 18.03 2.09
CA ARG A 281 -6.30 18.73 1.57
C ARG A 281 -7.59 18.36 2.29
N ILE A 282 -7.78 17.10 2.64
CA ILE A 282 -8.94 16.68 3.46
C ILE A 282 -8.90 17.35 4.84
N GLN A 283 -7.75 17.34 5.52
CA GLN A 283 -7.60 18.00 6.81
C GLN A 283 -7.91 19.49 6.74
N GLU A 284 -7.38 20.20 5.74
CA GLU A 284 -7.69 21.61 5.47
C GLU A 284 -9.20 21.84 5.31
N THR A 285 -9.86 21.04 4.47
CA THR A 285 -11.30 21.13 4.20
C THR A 285 -12.13 20.89 5.46
N CYS A 286 -11.69 19.98 6.32
CA CYS A 286 -12.33 19.66 7.60
C CYS A 286 -11.90 20.59 8.76
N SER A 287 -11.10 21.63 8.50
CA SER A 287 -10.55 22.53 9.53
C SER A 287 -9.77 21.79 10.65
N ILE A 288 -9.09 20.71 10.27
CA ILE A 288 -8.22 19.92 11.14
C ILE A 288 -6.79 20.46 10.99
N PRO A 289 -6.04 20.69 12.09
CA PRO A 289 -4.62 21.03 12.01
C PRO A 289 -3.85 20.01 11.16
N ALA A 290 -3.00 20.50 10.27
CA ALA A 290 -2.26 19.64 9.36
C ALA A 290 -1.39 18.64 10.13
N SER A 291 -1.56 17.35 9.83
CA SER A 291 -0.73 16.26 10.31
C SER A 291 -0.25 15.40 9.14
N THR A 292 0.94 14.82 9.30
CA THR A 292 1.54 13.94 8.29
C THR A 292 0.83 12.59 8.31
N ALA A 293 0.38 12.12 7.13
CA ALA A 293 -0.21 10.79 7.00
C ALA A 293 0.77 9.70 7.48
N ASN A 294 0.30 8.71 8.24
CA ASN A 294 1.07 7.49 8.49
C ASN A 294 0.75 6.47 7.38
N ILE A 295 1.75 6.09 6.59
CA ILE A 295 1.55 5.24 5.41
C ILE A 295 2.36 3.94 5.52
N HIS A 296 1.65 2.81 5.48
CA HIS A 296 2.20 1.48 5.24
C HIS A 296 2.20 1.19 3.73
N ALA A 297 3.33 0.80 3.17
CA ALA A 297 3.44 0.34 1.80
C ALA A 297 3.75 -1.17 1.77
N GLU A 298 2.97 -1.93 1.02
CA GLU A 298 3.25 -3.35 0.75
C GLU A 298 3.49 -3.57 -0.74
N THR A 299 4.48 -4.37 -1.11
CA THR A 299 4.66 -4.69 -2.54
C THR A 299 3.46 -5.46 -3.06
N SER A 300 2.98 -5.10 -4.24
CA SER A 300 1.79 -5.62 -4.91
C SER A 300 1.80 -7.15 -5.03
N PHE A 301 0.72 -7.81 -4.63
CA PHE A 301 0.51 -9.22 -4.94
C PHE A 301 0.13 -9.38 -6.41
N ARG A 302 -0.64 -8.43 -6.97
CA ARG A 302 -1.08 -8.40 -8.36
C ARG A 302 0.08 -8.50 -9.37
N MET A 303 1.25 -7.94 -9.05
CA MET A 303 2.41 -7.96 -9.96
C MET A 303 3.20 -9.28 -9.94
N MET A 304 2.94 -10.15 -8.96
CA MET A 304 3.70 -11.39 -8.80
C MET A 304 3.37 -12.35 -9.94
N THR A 305 4.38 -13.09 -10.39
CA THR A 305 4.20 -14.17 -11.37
C THR A 305 4.36 -15.52 -10.69
N ALA A 306 3.53 -16.50 -11.08
CA ALA A 306 3.73 -17.89 -10.72
C ALA A 306 4.87 -18.52 -11.54
N ALA A 307 4.98 -18.15 -12.82
CA ALA A 307 6.13 -18.52 -13.65
C ALA A 307 7.39 -17.75 -13.22
N ASP A 308 8.55 -18.41 -13.26
CA ASP A 308 9.87 -17.86 -12.93
C ASP A 308 9.87 -16.96 -11.66
N PRO A 309 9.47 -17.51 -10.49
CA PRO A 309 9.19 -16.72 -9.30
C PRO A 309 10.41 -15.97 -8.74
N GLU A 310 11.64 -16.40 -9.06
CA GLU A 310 12.86 -15.69 -8.71
C GLU A 310 12.90 -14.27 -9.30
N ILE A 311 12.27 -14.05 -10.47
CA ILE A 311 12.15 -12.70 -11.07
C ILE A 311 11.30 -11.77 -10.20
N ASN A 312 10.41 -12.31 -9.36
CA ASN A 312 9.67 -11.49 -8.40
C ASN A 312 10.60 -10.84 -7.36
N ILE A 313 11.82 -11.34 -7.12
CA ILE A 313 12.83 -10.66 -6.30
C ILE A 313 13.18 -9.29 -6.91
N LEU A 314 13.33 -9.23 -8.24
CA LEU A 314 13.66 -7.98 -8.94
C LEU A 314 12.48 -7.01 -8.93
N ARG A 315 11.25 -7.52 -9.19
CA ARG A 315 10.02 -6.71 -9.13
C ARG A 315 9.82 -6.10 -7.75
N THR A 316 9.99 -6.90 -6.70
CA THR A 316 9.80 -6.45 -5.33
C THR A 316 10.90 -5.51 -4.85
N ALA A 317 12.14 -5.66 -5.33
CA ALA A 317 13.20 -4.70 -5.05
C ALA A 317 12.89 -3.33 -5.65
N ILE A 318 12.40 -3.27 -6.90
CA ILE A 318 11.98 -2.02 -7.56
C ILE A 318 10.80 -1.37 -6.82
N ALA A 319 9.78 -2.16 -6.50
CA ALA A 319 8.61 -1.68 -5.76
C ALA A 319 8.99 -1.20 -4.34
N GLY A 320 9.88 -1.92 -3.65
CA GLY A 320 10.42 -1.54 -2.35
C GLY A 320 11.23 -0.25 -2.42
N PHE A 321 12.02 -0.05 -3.48
CA PHE A 321 12.72 1.20 -3.73
C PHE A 321 11.73 2.34 -3.91
N ALA A 322 10.66 2.15 -4.71
CA ALA A 322 9.63 3.15 -4.91
C ALA A 322 8.93 3.53 -3.60
N ALA A 323 8.66 2.55 -2.73
CA ALA A 323 8.10 2.81 -1.41
C ALA A 323 9.03 3.64 -0.50
N ALA A 324 10.32 3.32 -0.50
CA ALA A 324 11.32 4.06 0.27
C ALA A 324 11.49 5.49 -0.26
N ALA A 325 11.64 5.65 -1.58
CA ALA A 325 11.81 6.93 -2.24
C ALA A 325 10.55 7.82 -2.17
N GLY A 326 9.36 7.23 -2.20
CA GLY A 326 8.08 7.92 -1.96
C GLY A 326 7.81 8.25 -0.50
N GLY A 327 8.70 7.82 0.41
CA GLY A 327 8.64 8.16 1.82
C GLY A 327 7.54 7.41 2.58
N ALA A 328 7.38 6.11 2.39
CA ALA A 328 6.55 5.29 3.28
C ALA A 328 7.08 5.30 4.72
N ASP A 329 6.19 5.19 5.71
CA ASP A 329 6.55 5.12 7.14
C ASP A 329 6.92 3.69 7.55
N SER A 330 6.27 2.70 6.93
CA SER A 330 6.60 1.28 7.07
C SER A 330 6.49 0.59 5.72
N ILE A 331 7.35 -0.41 5.49
CA ILE A 331 7.39 -1.16 4.21
C ILE A 331 7.33 -2.66 4.51
N SER A 332 6.47 -3.37 3.79
CA SER A 332 6.53 -4.83 3.71
C SER A 332 6.78 -5.28 2.27
N ILE A 333 7.76 -6.17 2.11
CA ILE A 333 8.03 -6.82 0.84
C ILE A 333 7.42 -8.23 0.89
N LEU A 334 6.51 -8.51 -0.02
CA LEU A 334 5.97 -9.86 -0.21
C LEU A 334 7.08 -10.78 -0.71
N PRO A 335 7.25 -11.98 -0.13
CA PRO A 335 8.23 -12.93 -0.60
C PRO A 335 7.97 -13.37 -2.04
N HIS A 336 9.04 -13.55 -2.82
CA HIS A 336 8.99 -13.88 -4.25
C HIS A 336 8.21 -15.17 -4.58
N THR A 337 8.04 -16.08 -3.62
CA THR A 337 7.29 -17.33 -3.74
C THR A 337 5.82 -17.25 -3.31
N ILE A 338 5.31 -16.08 -2.92
CA ILE A 338 3.94 -15.90 -2.37
C ILE A 338 2.83 -16.38 -3.33
N ALA A 339 3.09 -16.36 -4.65
CA ALA A 339 2.15 -16.84 -5.66
C ALA A 339 1.93 -18.37 -5.62
N HIS A 340 2.87 -19.12 -5.02
CA HIS A 340 2.84 -20.59 -4.94
C HIS A 340 2.28 -21.13 -3.62
N GLY A 341 2.38 -20.36 -2.54
CA GLY A 341 1.97 -20.83 -1.22
C GLY A 341 2.57 -20.01 -0.09
N LEU A 342 2.53 -20.56 1.12
CA LEU A 342 3.10 -19.93 2.30
C LEU A 342 4.65 -19.90 2.17
N PRO A 343 5.31 -18.72 2.20
CA PRO A 343 6.73 -18.62 1.89
C PRO A 343 7.66 -19.34 2.88
N ALA A 344 8.62 -20.09 2.34
CA ALA A 344 9.69 -20.73 3.11
C ALA A 344 10.67 -19.70 3.74
N PRO A 345 11.50 -20.10 4.74
CA PRO A 345 12.39 -19.18 5.44
C PRO A 345 13.34 -18.39 4.52
N PHE A 346 13.84 -19.01 3.45
CA PHE A 346 14.70 -18.32 2.48
C PHE A 346 13.99 -17.14 1.82
N ALA A 347 12.76 -17.34 1.33
CA ALA A 347 12.00 -16.30 0.65
C ALA A 347 11.68 -15.12 1.58
N ARG A 348 11.36 -15.40 2.85
CA ARG A 348 11.16 -14.38 3.89
C ARG A 348 12.43 -13.58 4.15
N ARG A 349 13.58 -14.26 4.26
CA ARG A 349 14.89 -13.63 4.44
C ARG A 349 15.24 -12.71 3.27
N VAL A 350 15.00 -13.13 2.03
CA VAL A 350 15.26 -12.30 0.84
C VAL A 350 14.44 -11.01 0.89
N ALA A 351 13.14 -11.09 1.22
CA ALA A 351 12.28 -9.92 1.36
C ALA A 351 12.77 -8.94 2.43
N ARG A 352 13.15 -9.44 3.62
CA ARG A 352 13.71 -8.62 4.71
C ARG A 352 15.02 -7.96 4.29
N ASN A 353 15.94 -8.75 3.73
CA ASN A 353 17.28 -8.27 3.39
C ASN A 353 17.27 -7.24 2.26
N ALA A 354 16.33 -7.33 1.31
CA ALA A 354 16.16 -6.29 0.30
C ALA A 354 15.93 -4.91 0.96
N GLN A 355 15.09 -4.85 1.99
CA GLN A 355 14.88 -3.60 2.75
C GLN A 355 16.13 -3.16 3.51
N LEU A 356 16.85 -4.10 4.12
CA LEU A 356 18.08 -3.79 4.87
C LEU A 356 19.20 -3.27 3.96
N ILE A 357 19.35 -3.82 2.75
CA ILE A 357 20.29 -3.31 1.74
C ILE A 357 19.89 -1.89 1.35
N MET A 358 18.60 -1.66 1.10
CA MET A 358 18.10 -0.34 0.71
C MET A 358 18.40 0.72 1.78
N ALA A 359 18.17 0.41 3.06
CA ALA A 359 18.42 1.33 4.17
C ALA A 359 19.92 1.49 4.51
N ASN A 360 20.67 0.38 4.57
CA ASN A 360 22.01 0.39 5.17
C ASN A 360 23.16 0.45 4.17
N GLU A 361 22.96 0.03 2.92
CA GLU A 361 24.02 0.00 1.90
C GLU A 361 23.80 1.05 0.81
N SER A 362 22.55 1.21 0.35
CA SER A 362 22.23 2.22 -0.67
C SER A 362 21.83 3.58 -0.09
N HIS A 363 21.55 3.64 1.21
CA HIS A 363 21.24 4.87 1.96
C HIS A 363 20.11 5.71 1.33
N ILE A 364 19.07 5.05 0.80
CA ILE A 364 17.93 5.73 0.16
C ILE A 364 17.22 6.66 1.14
N ASP A 365 17.25 6.35 2.43
CA ASP A 365 16.64 7.13 3.51
C ASP A 365 17.49 8.30 4.02
N HIS A 366 18.69 8.51 3.48
CA HIS A 366 19.58 9.60 3.91
C HIS A 366 19.02 10.99 3.59
N VAL A 367 18.22 11.11 2.52
CA VAL A 367 17.49 12.31 2.15
C VAL A 367 16.00 12.06 2.37
N ALA A 368 15.31 13.00 3.03
CA ALA A 368 13.93 12.78 3.49
C ALA A 368 12.90 12.64 2.34
N ASP A 369 13.08 13.36 1.23
CA ASP A 369 12.33 13.20 -0.03
C ASP A 369 13.34 13.31 -1.19
N PRO A 370 13.96 12.20 -1.63
CA PRO A 370 14.98 12.23 -2.69
C PRO A 370 14.40 12.60 -4.07
N THR A 371 13.08 12.58 -4.23
CA THR A 371 12.39 12.90 -5.49
C THR A 371 11.93 14.35 -5.60
N TYR A 372 12.05 15.10 -4.51
CA TYR A 372 11.69 16.51 -4.41
C TYR A 372 12.27 17.34 -5.56
N GLY A 373 11.40 18.10 -6.24
CA GLY A 373 11.79 19.03 -7.31
C GLY A 373 12.00 18.38 -8.69
N SER A 374 11.89 17.05 -8.80
CA SER A 374 11.85 16.36 -10.09
C SER A 374 10.58 16.73 -10.86
N GLY A 375 10.72 17.36 -12.03
CA GLY A 375 9.58 17.78 -12.87
C GLY A 375 8.61 16.65 -13.19
N ALA A 376 9.15 15.48 -13.56
CA ALA A 376 8.37 14.31 -13.92
C ALA A 376 7.59 13.75 -12.73
N VAL A 377 8.26 13.56 -11.58
CA VAL A 377 7.60 13.00 -10.39
C VAL A 377 6.58 13.98 -9.83
N GLU A 378 6.85 15.28 -9.83
CA GLU A 378 5.90 16.30 -9.38
C GLU A 378 4.66 16.39 -10.26
N ALA A 379 4.83 16.35 -11.59
CA ALA A 379 3.72 16.34 -12.53
C ALA A 379 2.86 15.06 -12.38
N LEU A 380 3.51 13.90 -12.26
CA LEU A 380 2.81 12.63 -12.03
C LEU A 380 2.08 12.60 -10.69
N THR A 381 2.69 13.16 -9.64
CA THR A 381 2.08 13.33 -8.32
C THR A 381 0.82 14.19 -8.42
N LEU A 382 0.88 15.31 -9.14
CA LEU A 382 -0.27 16.20 -9.33
C LEU A 382 -1.39 15.53 -10.14
N GLY A 383 -1.05 14.86 -11.25
CA GLY A 383 -2.03 14.14 -12.06
C GLY A 383 -2.75 13.04 -11.26
N LEU A 384 -2.02 12.32 -10.40
CA LEU A 384 -2.63 11.37 -9.47
C LEU A 384 -3.54 12.04 -8.44
N CYS A 385 -3.15 13.19 -7.89
CA CYS A 385 -4.01 13.94 -6.99
C CYS A 385 -5.34 14.32 -7.66
N GLU A 386 -5.29 14.84 -8.89
CA GLU A 386 -6.47 15.26 -9.63
C GLU A 386 -7.39 14.06 -9.93
N ALA A 387 -6.85 13.00 -10.52
CA ALA A 387 -7.62 11.80 -10.86
C ALA A 387 -8.20 11.10 -9.61
N ALA A 388 -7.44 11.02 -8.52
CA ALA A 388 -7.90 10.41 -7.27
C ALA A 388 -8.99 11.25 -6.59
N TRP A 389 -8.88 12.59 -6.67
CA TRP A 389 -9.89 13.49 -6.14
C TRP A 389 -11.21 13.35 -6.91
N GLU A 390 -11.15 13.20 -8.23
CA GLU A 390 -12.34 12.93 -9.06
C GLU A 390 -12.99 11.58 -8.73
N GLU A 391 -12.20 10.52 -8.52
CA GLU A 391 -12.74 9.23 -8.08
C GLU A 391 -13.37 9.34 -6.69
N PHE A 392 -12.69 10.00 -5.75
CA PHE A 392 -13.23 10.29 -4.42
C PHE A 392 -14.59 11.02 -4.51
N GLN A 393 -14.67 12.10 -5.29
CA GLN A 393 -15.92 12.85 -5.48
C GLN A 393 -17.05 11.99 -6.09
N ARG A 394 -16.72 11.08 -7.01
CA ARG A 394 -17.68 10.11 -7.55
C ARG A 394 -18.22 9.18 -6.47
N ILE A 395 -17.34 8.59 -5.65
CA ILE A 395 -17.75 7.72 -4.54
C ILE A 395 -18.63 8.47 -3.54
N GLU A 396 -18.30 9.73 -3.25
CA GLU A 396 -19.09 10.57 -2.35
C GLU A 396 -20.48 10.90 -2.93
N ALA A 397 -20.58 11.16 -4.23
CA ALA A 397 -21.86 11.35 -4.92
C ALA A 397 -22.73 10.07 -4.94
N GLU A 398 -22.10 8.90 -4.86
CA GLU A 398 -22.76 7.58 -4.75
C GLU A 398 -23.24 7.26 -3.31
N GLY A 399 -23.09 8.20 -2.38
CA GLY A 399 -23.49 8.02 -0.97
C GLY A 399 -22.37 7.54 -0.04
N GLY A 400 -21.12 7.59 -0.52
CA GLY A 400 -19.93 7.19 0.22
C GLY A 400 -19.52 5.73 0.00
N VAL A 401 -18.32 5.38 0.47
CA VAL A 401 -17.62 4.13 0.10
C VAL A 401 -18.43 2.85 0.36
N LEU A 402 -19.11 2.74 1.51
CA LEU A 402 -19.86 1.51 1.85
C LEU A 402 -21.12 1.35 1.00
N VAL A 403 -21.81 2.45 0.69
CA VAL A 403 -23.01 2.43 -0.15
C VAL A 403 -22.63 2.13 -1.60
N SER A 404 -21.59 2.79 -2.10
CA SER A 404 -21.03 2.54 -3.44
C SER A 404 -20.62 1.07 -3.62
N LEU A 405 -19.97 0.47 -2.60
CA LEU A 405 -19.66 -0.97 -2.57
C LEU A 405 -20.93 -1.83 -2.58
N GLN A 406 -21.91 -1.53 -1.74
CA GLN A 406 -23.16 -2.30 -1.67
C GLN A 406 -23.91 -2.29 -3.02
N GLN A 407 -23.86 -1.17 -3.73
CA GLN A 407 -24.51 -0.98 -5.02
C GLN A 407 -23.68 -1.49 -6.21
N GLY A 408 -22.43 -1.90 -6.00
CA GLY A 408 -21.57 -2.46 -7.06
C GLY A 408 -20.84 -1.42 -7.91
N HIS A 409 -20.86 -0.14 -7.54
CA HIS A 409 -20.29 0.95 -8.35
C HIS A 409 -18.76 0.90 -8.41
N ILE A 410 -18.10 0.78 -7.24
CA ILE A 410 -16.64 0.61 -7.17
C ILE A 410 -16.23 -0.69 -7.90
N GLN A 411 -16.96 -1.79 -7.69
CA GLN A 411 -16.63 -3.08 -8.31
C GLN A 411 -16.69 -3.01 -9.83
N ALA A 412 -17.72 -2.38 -10.39
CA ALA A 412 -17.83 -2.19 -11.83
C ALA A 412 -16.64 -1.41 -12.41
N ARG A 413 -16.20 -0.33 -11.73
CA ARG A 413 -15.05 0.48 -12.16
C ARG A 413 -13.71 -0.25 -12.05
N VAL A 414 -13.50 -0.99 -10.96
CA VAL A 414 -12.31 -1.82 -10.75
C VAL A 414 -12.22 -2.92 -11.80
N LYS A 415 -13.33 -3.61 -12.07
CA LYS A 415 -13.40 -4.65 -13.10
C LYS A 415 -13.12 -4.10 -14.50
N ALA A 416 -13.67 -2.93 -14.83
CA ALA A 416 -13.41 -2.28 -16.12
C ALA A 416 -11.93 -1.87 -16.28
N ALA A 417 -11.29 -1.37 -15.22
CA ALA A 417 -9.86 -1.09 -15.22
C ALA A 417 -9.02 -2.36 -15.38
N SER A 418 -9.36 -3.41 -14.62
CA SER A 418 -8.68 -4.70 -14.68
C SER A 418 -8.76 -5.34 -16.08
N GLU A 419 -9.94 -5.32 -16.71
CA GLU A 419 -10.13 -5.88 -18.06
C GLU A 419 -9.34 -5.11 -19.13
N ARG A 420 -9.35 -3.76 -19.07
CA ARG A 420 -8.54 -2.94 -19.98
C ARG A 420 -7.05 -3.26 -19.85
N ARG A 421 -6.57 -3.42 -18.61
CA ARG A 421 -5.17 -3.80 -18.35
C ARG A 421 -4.88 -5.20 -18.90
N ALA A 422 -5.76 -6.17 -18.64
CA ALA A 422 -5.60 -7.54 -19.14
C ALA A 422 -5.56 -7.57 -20.67
N GLU A 423 -6.40 -6.81 -21.36
CA GLU A 423 -6.37 -6.68 -22.82
C GLU A 423 -5.04 -6.10 -23.33
N ALA A 424 -4.47 -5.09 -22.67
CA ALA A 424 -3.17 -4.53 -23.04
C ALA A 424 -2.03 -5.59 -22.93
N TYR A 425 -2.10 -6.49 -21.96
CA TYR A 425 -1.17 -7.62 -21.88
C TYR A 425 -1.46 -8.72 -22.90
N ARG A 426 -2.74 -9.06 -23.15
CA ARG A 426 -3.14 -10.09 -24.12
C ARG A 426 -2.82 -9.69 -25.56
N SER A 427 -2.95 -8.41 -25.90
CA SER A 427 -2.62 -7.84 -27.21
C SER A 427 -1.11 -7.67 -27.44
N GLY A 428 -0.29 -7.78 -26.39
CA GLY A 428 1.16 -7.59 -26.45
C GLY A 428 1.62 -6.14 -26.35
N GLU A 429 0.72 -5.18 -26.11
CA GLU A 429 1.08 -3.79 -25.79
C GLU A 429 1.95 -3.73 -24.52
N ARG A 430 1.65 -4.58 -23.54
CA ARG A 430 2.42 -4.75 -22.31
C ARG A 430 2.97 -6.16 -22.18
N THR A 431 4.15 -6.29 -21.59
CA THR A 431 4.85 -7.59 -21.45
C THR A 431 5.17 -7.90 -20.00
N ILE A 432 5.31 -9.20 -19.71
CA ILE A 432 5.68 -9.73 -18.40
C ILE A 432 6.93 -10.61 -18.61
N ILE A 433 8.09 -10.12 -18.15
CA ILE A 433 9.36 -10.85 -18.24
C ILE A 433 9.27 -12.16 -17.45
N GLY A 434 9.72 -13.26 -18.04
CA GLY A 434 9.63 -14.60 -17.45
C GLY A 434 8.25 -15.27 -17.65
N THR A 435 7.27 -14.56 -18.22
CA THR A 435 5.91 -15.10 -18.44
C THR A 435 5.48 -14.95 -19.90
N THR A 436 5.18 -13.73 -20.36
CA THR A 436 4.79 -13.49 -21.77
C THR A 436 6.00 -13.20 -22.66
N LEU A 437 7.09 -12.71 -22.07
CA LEU A 437 8.35 -12.47 -22.75
C LEU A 437 9.49 -13.20 -22.04
N TYR A 438 10.31 -13.94 -22.80
CA TYR A 438 11.39 -14.78 -22.28
C TYR A 438 10.97 -15.83 -21.23
N PRO A 439 9.91 -16.64 -21.45
CA PRO A 439 9.55 -17.69 -20.51
C PRO A 439 10.62 -18.78 -20.42
N LEU A 440 10.75 -19.37 -19.23
CA LEU A 440 11.60 -20.54 -19.03
C LEU A 440 11.07 -21.73 -19.83
N LYS A 441 12.00 -22.58 -20.31
CA LYS A 441 11.65 -23.84 -20.97
C LYS A 441 11.12 -24.89 -19.99
N SER A 442 11.55 -24.81 -18.74
CA SER A 442 11.19 -25.73 -17.66
C SER A 442 11.29 -25.00 -16.33
N GLU A 443 10.26 -25.14 -15.50
CA GLU A 443 10.19 -24.55 -14.16
C GLU A 443 10.85 -25.45 -13.12
N THR A 444 11.46 -24.85 -12.09
CA THR A 444 11.99 -25.57 -10.93
C THR A 444 10.91 -25.64 -9.84
N PRO A 445 10.80 -26.74 -9.07
CA PRO A 445 9.88 -26.80 -7.94
C PRO A 445 10.16 -25.69 -6.94
N VAL A 446 9.10 -24.96 -6.56
CA VAL A 446 9.19 -23.83 -5.64
C VAL A 446 9.00 -24.31 -4.21
N GLU A 447 9.96 -23.99 -3.34
CA GLU A 447 9.88 -24.35 -1.92
C GLU A 447 8.86 -23.47 -1.19
N THR A 448 7.85 -24.10 -0.58
CA THR A 448 6.84 -23.47 0.27
C THR A 448 6.64 -24.27 1.55
N LEU A 449 6.10 -23.64 2.58
CA LEU A 449 5.74 -24.32 3.82
C LEU A 449 4.44 -25.09 3.64
N ALA A 450 4.41 -26.31 4.19
CA ALA A 450 3.20 -27.10 4.25
C ALA A 450 2.18 -26.45 5.21
N ALA A 451 1.11 -25.91 4.66
CA ALA A 451 0.00 -25.34 5.40
C ALA A 451 -1.30 -25.47 4.61
N GLU A 452 -2.40 -25.69 5.32
CA GLU A 452 -3.73 -25.68 4.69
C GLU A 452 -4.14 -24.24 4.37
N ARG A 453 -4.68 -24.04 3.16
CA ARG A 453 -5.27 -22.75 2.80
C ARG A 453 -6.53 -22.52 3.63
N ARG A 454 -6.65 -21.32 4.19
CA ARG A 454 -7.82 -20.90 4.96
C ARG A 454 -8.90 -20.39 4.00
N PRO A 455 -10.16 -20.83 4.16
CA PRO A 455 -11.23 -20.38 3.28
C PRO A 455 -11.51 -18.88 3.47
N PRO A 456 -12.06 -18.21 2.44
CA PRO A 456 -12.51 -16.84 2.58
C PRO A 456 -13.66 -16.74 3.59
N PHE A 457 -13.83 -15.55 4.15
CA PHE A 457 -14.96 -15.26 5.02
C PHE A 457 -16.27 -15.22 4.22
N THR A 458 -17.29 -15.96 4.67
CA THR A 458 -18.57 -16.09 3.94
C THR A 458 -19.80 -15.63 4.73
N GLU A 459 -19.66 -15.44 6.05
CA GLU A 459 -20.74 -15.00 6.93
C GLU A 459 -20.97 -13.50 6.83
N GLY A 460 -22.19 -13.00 7.00
CA GLY A 460 -22.44 -11.56 7.01
C GLY A 460 -23.90 -11.20 6.82
N VAL A 461 -24.24 -9.96 7.21
CA VAL A 461 -25.57 -9.37 7.06
C VAL A 461 -25.59 -8.44 5.84
N ALA A 462 -24.64 -7.51 5.71
CA ALA A 462 -24.50 -6.71 4.49
C ALA A 462 -23.67 -7.49 3.47
N VAL A 463 -24.05 -7.35 2.20
CA VAL A 463 -23.50 -8.11 1.07
C VAL A 463 -23.15 -7.16 -0.08
N CYS A 464 -22.00 -7.38 -0.70
CA CYS A 464 -21.64 -6.84 -2.00
C CYS A 464 -20.91 -7.89 -2.85
N GLU A 465 -20.66 -7.58 -4.12
CA GLU A 465 -19.70 -8.34 -4.93
C GLU A 465 -18.30 -8.19 -4.32
N ALA A 466 -17.61 -9.30 -4.12
CA ALA A 466 -16.27 -9.32 -3.53
C ALA A 466 -15.20 -9.00 -4.58
N LEU A 467 -14.24 -8.18 -4.19
CA LEU A 467 -13.04 -7.83 -4.94
C LEU A 467 -11.89 -8.73 -4.47
N PHE A 468 -11.73 -9.89 -5.12
CA PHE A 468 -10.64 -10.81 -4.83
C PHE A 468 -9.34 -10.34 -5.46
N PRO A 469 -8.17 -10.62 -4.83
CA PRO A 469 -6.88 -10.35 -5.44
C PRO A 469 -6.69 -11.21 -6.70
N VAL A 470 -6.25 -10.59 -7.80
CA VAL A 470 -5.99 -11.26 -9.08
C VAL A 470 -4.62 -10.83 -9.57
N ARG A 471 -3.75 -11.81 -9.85
CA ARG A 471 -2.44 -11.53 -10.46
C ARG A 471 -2.60 -11.24 -11.94
N ILE A 472 -1.73 -10.39 -12.49
CA ILE A 472 -1.79 -10.05 -13.92
C ILE A 472 -1.59 -11.32 -14.78
N ASP A 473 -0.64 -12.18 -14.42
CA ASP A 473 -0.38 -13.44 -15.13
C ASP A 473 -1.59 -14.38 -15.14
N GLN A 474 -2.37 -14.42 -14.05
CA GLN A 474 -3.61 -15.16 -13.95
C GLN A 474 -4.71 -14.55 -14.81
N SER A 475 -4.86 -13.22 -14.79
CA SER A 475 -5.92 -12.51 -15.53
C SER A 475 -5.83 -12.70 -17.06
N ILE A 476 -4.63 -12.96 -17.57
CA ILE A 476 -4.39 -13.21 -19.00
C ILE A 476 -4.33 -14.69 -19.36
N GLY A 477 -4.56 -15.60 -18.40
CA GLY A 477 -4.50 -17.04 -18.60
C GLY A 477 -3.09 -17.61 -18.78
N ALA A 478 -2.04 -16.87 -18.37
CA ALA A 478 -0.65 -17.34 -18.41
C ALA A 478 -0.28 -18.20 -17.20
N ALA A 479 -1.08 -18.16 -16.14
CA ALA A 479 -0.94 -18.99 -14.93
C ALA A 479 -2.31 -19.40 -14.39
N PRO A 480 -2.41 -20.51 -13.63
CA PRO A 480 -3.62 -20.92 -12.93
C PRO A 480 -4.03 -19.96 -11.79
#